data_AF-A0A319BXL9-F1
#
_entry.id   AF-A0A319BXL9-F1
#
_cell.length_a   1.000
_cell.length_b   1.000
_cell.length_c   1.000
_cell.angle_alpha   90.00
_cell.angle_beta   90.00
_cell.angle_gamma   90.00
#
_symmetry.space_group_name_H-M   'P 1'
#
loop_
_entity.id
_entity.type
_entity.pdbx_description
1 polymer ?
#
loop_
_entity_poly.entity_id
_entity_poly.type
_entity_poly.pdbx_seq_one_letter_code
_entity_poly.pdbx_strand_id
1 'polypeptide(L)'
;MKQWVLSGTRGTDSLQLQDVPIPEPSDYEVLVKFHAASLNFRDIMVANGQYYIKTKDGVIPGSDAAGEIVEVGPKVTRFTTGQRVSPIFHLTHLYGSVKDSDTQNQLGGTYDGVFREYAVFNEQGCVEIPSTLSYLEAATLPCAALTAWNALYGGSKTLKPGDVVLTQGSGGVSIFALQFAKLGGAQVISTTSSVEKGTKLRELGADVIINYAEDSEWGQTAKRQSHRKRGADFVVEIANTMAQSSRAVANDGCIATIGRRGGSEGGAGTSHSSVLATVRRILVGSRELQEDMNAAIDVNHLKPQIDGRSFKFYELKEAYDYFQKGSHFGKVVVDFD
;
A
#
# COMPACT_ATOMS: atom_id res chain seq x y z
N MET A 1 23.38 -10.31 12.15
CA MET A 1 22.27 -9.37 11.86
C MET A 1 21.02 -9.87 12.56
N LYS A 2 20.18 -8.95 13.00
CA LYS A 2 18.90 -9.24 13.64
C LYS A 2 17.80 -9.36 12.60
N GLN A 3 16.89 -10.31 12.82
CA GLN A 3 15.68 -10.49 12.03
C GLN A 3 14.52 -10.97 12.88
N TRP A 4 13.31 -10.54 12.53
CA TRP A 4 12.08 -11.08 13.08
C TRP A 4 11.53 -12.18 12.18
N VAL A 5 11.15 -13.31 12.76
CA VAL A 5 10.46 -14.40 12.05
C VAL A 5 9.11 -14.68 12.70
N LEU A 6 8.16 -15.16 11.90
CA LEU A 6 6.88 -15.67 12.39
C LEU A 6 6.95 -17.20 12.61
N SER A 7 7.13 -17.58 13.86
CA SER A 7 7.05 -18.97 14.32
C SER A 7 5.59 -19.31 14.66
N GLY A 8 4.79 -19.58 13.63
CA GLY A 8 3.35 -19.86 13.72
C GLY A 8 2.47 -18.64 13.45
N THR A 9 1.20 -18.73 13.85
CA THR A 9 0.16 -17.76 13.46
C THR A 9 -0.66 -17.22 14.65
N ARG A 10 -0.01 -16.98 15.79
CA ARG A 10 -0.64 -16.42 17.01
C ARG A 10 -0.41 -14.92 17.17
N GLY A 11 -0.45 -14.17 16.07
CA GLY A 11 -0.23 -12.73 16.09
C GLY A 11 1.18 -12.37 16.55
N THR A 12 1.29 -11.37 17.43
CA THR A 12 2.57 -10.87 17.95
C THR A 12 3.33 -11.88 18.81
N ASP A 13 2.64 -12.87 19.40
CA ASP A 13 3.28 -13.98 20.14
C ASP A 13 4.12 -14.89 19.24
N SER A 14 3.82 -14.93 17.94
CA SER A 14 4.59 -15.68 16.95
C SER A 14 5.84 -14.94 16.47
N LEU A 15 5.98 -13.64 16.75
CA LEU A 15 7.19 -12.88 16.39
C LEU A 15 8.35 -13.25 17.31
N GLN A 16 9.41 -13.78 16.69
CA GLN A 16 10.65 -14.15 17.37
C GLN A 16 11.84 -13.44 16.73
N LEU A 17 12.65 -12.81 17.57
CA LEU A 17 13.89 -12.18 17.14
C LEU A 17 15.00 -13.25 17.05
N GLN A 18 15.72 -13.25 15.95
CA GLN A 18 16.85 -14.14 15.69
C GLN A 18 18.10 -13.34 15.36
N ASP A 19 19.25 -13.93 15.63
CA ASP A 19 20.55 -13.47 15.14
C ASP A 19 21.07 -14.46 14.10
N VAL A 20 21.39 -13.96 12.92
CA VAL A 20 21.85 -14.74 11.78
C VAL A 20 23.02 -14.02 11.06
N PRO A 21 23.89 -14.72 10.32
CA PRO A 21 24.91 -14.08 9.52
C PRO A 21 24.32 -13.10 8.49
N ILE A 22 25.07 -12.08 8.10
CA ILE A 22 24.71 -11.22 6.97
C ILE A 22 24.87 -12.05 5.69
N PRO A 23 23.86 -12.10 4.79
CA PRO A 23 23.99 -12.83 3.53
C PRO A 23 24.91 -12.10 2.54
N GLU A 24 25.59 -12.86 1.69
CA GLU A 24 26.42 -12.33 0.60
C GLU A 24 25.62 -12.31 -0.72
N PRO A 25 25.69 -11.22 -1.52
CA PRO A 25 24.98 -11.15 -2.80
C PRO A 25 25.64 -12.03 -3.87
N SER A 26 24.83 -12.71 -4.69
CA SER A 26 25.29 -13.39 -5.91
C SER A 26 25.50 -12.41 -7.08
N ASP A 27 25.87 -12.94 -8.26
CA ASP A 27 26.25 -12.20 -9.48
C ASP A 27 25.35 -11.00 -9.81
N TYR A 28 24.03 -11.17 -9.72
CA TYR A 28 23.03 -10.17 -10.12
C TYR A 28 22.25 -9.61 -8.92
N GLU A 29 22.77 -9.79 -7.70
CA GLU A 29 22.09 -9.39 -6.47
C GLU A 29 22.74 -8.18 -5.83
N VAL A 30 21.95 -7.45 -5.06
CA VAL A 30 22.38 -6.33 -4.23
C VAL A 30 22.08 -6.66 -2.77
N LEU A 31 23.02 -6.35 -1.89
CA LEU A 31 22.81 -6.41 -0.44
C LEU A 31 22.30 -5.05 0.02
N VAL A 32 21.08 -5.03 0.56
CA VAL A 32 20.44 -3.84 1.09
C VAL A 32 20.50 -3.86 2.61
N LYS A 33 20.99 -2.78 3.22
CA LYS A 33 20.82 -2.48 4.65
C LYS A 33 19.55 -1.66 4.82
N PHE A 34 18.59 -2.18 5.58
CA PHE A 34 17.34 -1.48 5.82
C PHE A 34 17.49 -0.44 6.93
N HIS A 35 16.92 0.75 6.69
CA HIS A 35 16.86 1.86 7.64
C HIS A 35 15.45 2.09 8.17
N ALA A 36 14.43 1.70 7.40
CA ALA A 36 13.05 1.84 7.81
C ALA A 36 12.16 0.78 7.15
N ALA A 37 11.08 0.44 7.85
CA ALA A 37 9.97 -0.35 7.33
C ALA A 37 8.62 0.31 7.68
N SER A 38 7.54 -0.12 7.05
CA SER A 38 6.20 0.31 7.44
C SER A 38 5.19 -0.84 7.48
N LEU A 39 4.18 -0.71 8.33
CA LEU A 39 3.16 -1.73 8.51
C LEU A 39 2.02 -1.58 7.52
N ASN A 40 1.49 -2.73 7.10
CA ASN A 40 0.28 -2.88 6.33
C ASN A 40 -0.68 -3.84 7.03
N PHE A 41 -1.97 -3.73 6.72
CA PHE A 41 -2.98 -4.63 7.30
C PHE A 41 -2.74 -6.11 6.95
N ARG A 42 -2.11 -6.39 5.80
CA ARG A 42 -1.71 -7.75 5.44
C ARG A 42 -0.74 -8.37 6.45
N ASP A 43 0.12 -7.57 7.09
CA ASP A 43 1.13 -8.08 8.01
C ASP A 43 0.46 -8.64 9.28
N ILE A 44 -0.63 -7.98 9.72
CA ILE A 44 -1.52 -8.49 10.77
C ILE A 44 -2.22 -9.78 10.33
N MET A 45 -2.73 -9.83 9.09
CA MET A 45 -3.39 -11.03 8.58
C MET A 45 -2.43 -12.23 8.49
N VAL A 46 -1.19 -11.99 8.06
CA VAL A 46 -0.15 -13.02 7.98
C VAL A 46 0.20 -13.53 9.37
N ALA A 47 0.46 -12.64 10.33
CA ALA A 47 0.79 -13.02 11.71
C ALA A 47 -0.34 -13.79 12.40
N ASN A 48 -1.60 -13.55 12.03
CA ASN A 48 -2.77 -14.26 12.59
C ASN A 48 -3.22 -15.47 11.76
N GLY A 49 -2.53 -15.83 10.67
CA GLY A 49 -2.91 -16.96 9.82
C GLY A 49 -4.23 -16.76 9.05
N GLN A 50 -4.64 -15.51 8.87
CA GLN A 50 -5.87 -15.09 8.19
C GLN A 50 -5.61 -14.63 6.75
N TYR A 51 -4.35 -14.66 6.31
CA TYR A 51 -3.99 -14.26 4.96
C TYR A 51 -4.49 -15.27 3.93
N TYR A 52 -5.05 -14.77 2.82
CA TYR A 52 -5.74 -15.60 1.82
C TYR A 52 -4.77 -16.35 0.89
N ILE A 53 -3.50 -15.94 0.86
CA ILE A 53 -2.42 -16.67 0.18
C ILE A 53 -1.67 -17.47 1.25
N LYS A 54 -1.36 -18.73 0.94
CA LYS A 54 -0.54 -19.56 1.82
C LYS A 54 0.82 -18.88 2.02
N THR A 55 1.13 -18.59 3.27
CA THR A 55 2.39 -17.96 3.68
C THR A 55 3.47 -19.03 3.85
N LYS A 56 4.73 -18.69 3.59
CA LYS A 56 5.89 -19.52 3.91
C LYS A 56 5.96 -19.76 5.43
N ASP A 57 6.30 -20.99 5.84
CA ASP A 57 6.54 -21.30 7.25
C ASP A 57 7.81 -20.59 7.75
N GLY A 58 7.75 -19.97 8.94
CA GLY A 58 8.88 -19.24 9.48
C GLY A 58 9.23 -17.95 8.72
N VAL A 59 8.29 -17.38 7.98
CA VAL A 59 8.54 -16.19 7.14
C VAL A 59 9.03 -15.00 7.96
N ILE A 60 9.96 -14.24 7.41
CA ILE A 60 10.26 -12.89 7.89
C ILE A 60 9.12 -11.98 7.43
N PRO A 61 8.35 -11.32 8.32
CA PRO A 61 7.19 -10.54 7.88
C PRO A 61 7.58 -9.20 7.25
N GLY A 62 6.56 -8.49 6.76
CA GLY A 62 6.68 -7.13 6.21
C GLY A 62 6.99 -7.11 4.72
N SER A 63 6.45 -6.12 4.01
CA SER A 63 6.59 -5.96 2.56
C SER A 63 7.12 -4.58 2.13
N ASP A 64 7.27 -3.69 3.10
CA ASP A 64 7.46 -2.26 2.91
C ASP A 64 8.74 -1.85 3.65
N ALA A 65 9.79 -1.49 2.90
CA ALA A 65 11.03 -0.99 3.49
C ALA A 65 11.78 -0.04 2.57
N ALA A 66 12.68 0.74 3.16
CA ALA A 66 13.66 1.55 2.47
C ALA A 66 15.03 1.38 3.12
N GLY A 67 16.07 1.40 2.30
CA GLY A 67 17.42 1.11 2.73
C GLY A 67 18.47 1.63 1.77
N GLU A 68 19.71 1.23 2.02
CA GLU A 68 20.89 1.58 1.24
C GLU A 68 21.54 0.30 0.71
N ILE A 69 22.01 0.32 -0.54
CA ILE A 69 22.83 -0.76 -1.09
C ILE A 69 24.23 -0.67 -0.49
N VAL A 70 24.64 -1.71 0.23
CA VAL A 70 25.98 -1.77 0.86
C VAL A 70 26.96 -2.64 0.07
N GLU A 71 26.46 -3.56 -0.75
CA GLU A 71 27.29 -4.42 -1.62
C GLU A 71 26.51 -4.79 -2.89
N VAL A 72 27.23 -4.99 -4.00
CA VAL A 72 26.65 -5.39 -5.29
C VAL A 72 27.42 -6.57 -5.87
N GLY A 73 26.68 -7.50 -6.49
CA GLY A 73 27.25 -8.59 -7.24
C GLY A 73 28.02 -8.13 -8.49
N PRO A 74 28.97 -8.93 -9.00
CA PRO A 74 29.86 -8.56 -10.10
C PRO A 74 29.17 -8.30 -11.45
N LYS A 75 27.90 -8.69 -11.62
CA LYS A 75 27.12 -8.50 -12.85
C LYS A 75 25.93 -7.56 -12.67
N VAL A 76 25.81 -6.90 -11.52
CA VAL A 76 24.81 -5.85 -11.30
C VAL A 76 25.13 -4.64 -12.19
N THR A 77 24.09 -4.07 -12.81
CA THR A 77 24.21 -2.95 -13.75
C THR A 77 23.27 -1.80 -13.43
N ARG A 78 22.16 -2.05 -12.72
CA ARG A 78 21.17 -1.04 -12.34
C ARG A 78 21.60 -0.21 -11.14
N PHE A 79 22.47 -0.74 -10.29
CA PHE A 79 22.80 -0.12 -9.01
C PHE A 79 24.28 -0.15 -8.64
N THR A 80 24.68 0.76 -7.76
CA THR A 80 25.98 0.87 -7.10
C THR A 80 25.80 1.01 -5.58
N THR A 81 26.85 0.67 -4.82
CA THR A 81 26.89 0.93 -3.36
C THR A 81 26.60 2.40 -3.03
N GLY A 82 25.89 2.64 -1.94
CA GLY A 82 25.45 3.96 -1.48
C GLY A 82 24.10 4.42 -2.03
N GLN A 83 23.54 3.72 -3.03
CA GLN A 83 22.23 4.09 -3.56
C GLN A 83 21.09 3.73 -2.61
N ARG A 84 20.11 4.63 -2.54
CA ARG A 84 18.95 4.53 -1.67
C ARG A 84 17.84 3.81 -2.41
N VAL A 85 17.40 2.68 -1.89
CA VAL A 85 16.48 1.78 -2.60
C VAL A 85 15.37 1.25 -1.72
N SER A 86 14.34 0.74 -2.39
CA SER A 86 13.26 -0.01 -1.78
C SER A 86 13.03 -1.28 -2.60
N PRO A 87 12.88 -2.45 -1.96
CA PRO A 87 12.46 -3.65 -2.68
C PRO A 87 10.99 -3.50 -3.12
N ILE A 88 10.67 -4.03 -4.30
CA ILE A 88 9.29 -4.03 -4.79
C ILE A 88 8.48 -5.12 -4.09
N PHE A 89 7.17 -4.92 -3.98
CA PHE A 89 6.29 -5.81 -3.23
C PHE A 89 6.22 -7.24 -3.80
N HIS A 90 6.05 -7.38 -5.12
CA HIS A 90 6.14 -8.65 -5.85
C HIS A 90 7.44 -8.66 -6.65
N LEU A 91 8.44 -9.41 -6.19
CA LEU A 91 9.82 -9.31 -6.69
C LEU A 91 9.98 -9.58 -8.20
N THR A 92 9.01 -10.23 -8.83
CA THR A 92 9.02 -10.56 -10.26
C THR A 92 8.00 -9.79 -11.10
N HIS A 93 7.11 -8.98 -10.50
CA HIS A 93 6.14 -8.18 -11.27
C HIS A 93 6.79 -6.91 -11.80
N LEU A 94 7.59 -7.05 -12.84
CA LEU A 94 8.39 -5.94 -13.35
C LEU A 94 7.57 -4.94 -14.17
N TYR A 95 6.63 -5.43 -14.99
CA TYR A 95 5.81 -4.61 -15.88
C TYR A 95 4.58 -5.39 -16.38
N GLY A 96 3.64 -4.68 -16.99
CA GLY A 96 2.49 -5.28 -17.67
C GLY A 96 1.54 -6.06 -16.75
N SER A 97 0.81 -7.01 -17.32
CA SER A 97 -0.16 -7.83 -16.60
C SER A 97 0.51 -8.76 -15.59
N VAL A 98 -0.12 -8.90 -14.42
CA VAL A 98 0.28 -9.85 -13.37
C VAL A 98 0.25 -11.28 -13.92
N LYS A 99 1.31 -12.04 -13.65
CA LYS A 99 1.41 -13.48 -13.95
C LYS A 99 1.28 -14.29 -12.66
N ASP A 100 0.93 -15.57 -12.79
CA ASP A 100 0.86 -16.46 -11.62
C ASP A 100 2.18 -16.51 -10.84
N SER A 101 3.32 -16.47 -11.55
CA SER A 101 4.65 -16.39 -10.94
C SER A 101 4.81 -15.18 -10.04
N ASP A 102 4.20 -14.04 -10.37
CA ASP A 102 4.31 -12.80 -9.59
C ASP A 102 3.60 -12.92 -8.26
N THR A 103 2.44 -13.59 -8.25
CA THR A 103 1.67 -13.82 -7.03
C THR A 103 2.39 -14.72 -6.02
N GLN A 104 3.37 -15.52 -6.47
CA GLN A 104 4.18 -16.40 -5.64
C GLN A 104 5.46 -15.74 -5.12
N ASN A 105 5.77 -14.49 -5.51
CA ASN A 105 7.00 -13.78 -5.11
C ASN A 105 6.71 -12.54 -4.25
N GLN A 106 5.78 -12.68 -3.31
CA GLN A 106 5.37 -11.59 -2.42
C GLN A 106 6.23 -11.53 -1.15
N LEU A 107 6.83 -10.37 -0.89
CA LEU A 107 7.57 -10.11 0.34
C LEU A 107 6.68 -10.19 1.60
N GLY A 108 7.23 -10.79 2.66
CA GLY A 108 6.52 -10.97 3.93
C GLY A 108 5.28 -11.86 3.77
N GLY A 109 5.35 -12.84 2.88
CA GLY A 109 4.25 -13.70 2.47
C GLY A 109 4.78 -15.05 1.99
N THR A 110 4.81 -15.24 0.67
CA THR A 110 5.43 -16.42 0.05
C THR A 110 6.96 -16.31 -0.03
N TYR A 111 7.50 -15.08 0.10
CA TYR A 111 8.92 -14.77 0.20
C TYR A 111 9.24 -14.06 1.52
N ASP A 112 10.49 -14.17 2.00
CA ASP A 112 10.93 -13.50 3.22
C ASP A 112 10.91 -11.98 3.04
N GLY A 113 10.32 -11.30 4.01
CA GLY A 113 10.06 -9.88 4.04
C GLY A 113 11.23 -9.03 4.53
N VAL A 114 10.88 -7.94 5.20
CA VAL A 114 11.79 -6.80 5.42
C VAL A 114 12.00 -6.44 6.89
N PHE A 115 11.35 -7.12 7.85
CA PHE A 115 11.66 -6.96 9.27
C PHE A 115 12.95 -7.70 9.67
N ARG A 116 14.06 -7.32 9.02
CA ARG A 116 15.44 -7.78 9.20
C ARG A 116 16.39 -6.64 8.88
N GLU A 117 17.60 -6.63 9.43
CA GLU A 117 18.52 -5.51 9.19
C GLU A 117 19.10 -5.49 7.76
N TYR A 118 19.34 -6.65 7.15
CA TYR A 118 19.88 -6.77 5.80
C TYR A 118 19.13 -7.80 4.96
N ALA A 119 19.12 -7.62 3.64
CA ALA A 119 18.54 -8.57 2.70
C ALA A 119 19.23 -8.50 1.34
N VAL A 120 19.37 -9.66 0.70
CA VAL A 120 19.77 -9.75 -0.72
C VAL A 120 18.54 -9.78 -1.62
N PHE A 121 18.62 -9.04 -2.72
CA PHE A 121 17.62 -9.06 -3.78
C PHE A 121 18.31 -9.11 -5.13
N ASN A 122 17.70 -9.78 -6.11
CA ASN A 122 18.06 -9.55 -7.50
C ASN A 122 17.90 -8.05 -7.81
N GLU A 123 18.84 -7.46 -8.57
CA GLU A 123 18.81 -6.03 -8.88
C GLU A 123 17.47 -5.61 -9.49
N GLN A 124 16.76 -6.49 -10.20
CA GLN A 124 15.47 -6.18 -10.82
C GLN A 124 14.33 -6.04 -9.79
N GLY A 125 14.50 -6.59 -8.58
CA GLY A 125 13.54 -6.56 -7.47
C GLY A 125 13.62 -5.31 -6.59
N CYS A 126 14.40 -4.31 -6.99
CA CYS A 126 14.51 -3.03 -6.29
C CYS A 126 14.21 -1.85 -7.23
N VAL A 127 13.81 -0.74 -6.62
CA VAL A 127 13.72 0.59 -7.24
C VAL A 127 14.48 1.60 -6.41
N GLU A 128 14.99 2.65 -7.06
CA GLU A 128 15.49 3.83 -6.36
C GLU A 128 14.32 4.54 -5.67
N ILE A 129 14.52 4.97 -4.41
CA ILE A 129 13.50 5.73 -3.69
C ILE A 129 13.56 7.21 -4.09
N PRO A 130 12.45 7.95 -3.98
CA PRO A 130 12.44 9.38 -4.29
C PRO A 130 13.50 10.14 -3.49
N SER A 131 14.30 10.94 -4.19
CA SER A 131 15.41 11.72 -3.62
C SER A 131 14.93 12.71 -2.54
N THR A 132 13.69 13.17 -2.67
CA THR A 132 13.04 14.12 -1.76
C THR A 132 12.55 13.51 -0.45
N LEU A 133 12.57 12.17 -0.31
CA LEU A 133 12.05 11.47 0.85
C LEU A 133 13.15 10.94 1.78
N SER A 134 12.87 10.91 3.07
CA SER A 134 13.63 10.13 4.07
C SER A 134 13.37 8.62 3.91
N TYR A 135 14.15 7.77 4.60
CA TYR A 135 13.89 6.33 4.59
C TYR A 135 12.53 5.98 5.22
N LEU A 136 12.14 6.64 6.31
CA LEU A 136 10.82 6.44 6.94
C LEU A 136 9.68 6.77 6.00
N GLU A 137 9.79 7.86 5.24
CA GLU A 137 8.81 8.26 4.23
C GLU A 137 8.78 7.26 3.06
N ALA A 138 9.94 6.91 2.50
CA ALA A 138 10.03 5.99 1.37
C ALA A 138 9.57 4.57 1.71
N ALA A 139 9.75 4.11 2.95
CA ALA A 139 9.29 2.81 3.42
C ALA A 139 7.76 2.65 3.37
N THR A 140 7.00 3.74 3.20
CA THR A 140 5.54 3.70 3.10
C THR A 140 5.00 3.41 1.70
N LEU A 141 5.87 3.40 0.69
CA LEU A 141 5.51 3.39 -0.72
C LEU A 141 5.16 2.01 -1.31
N PRO A 142 5.91 0.92 -1.05
CA PRO A 142 5.84 -0.29 -1.88
C PRO A 142 4.48 -0.98 -1.92
N CYS A 143 3.77 -1.03 -0.79
CA CYS A 143 2.41 -1.56 -0.73
C CYS A 143 1.38 -0.44 -0.90
N ALA A 144 1.31 0.50 0.04
CA ALA A 144 0.16 1.39 0.15
C ALA A 144 0.11 2.43 -0.97
N ALA A 145 1.21 3.14 -1.22
CA ALA A 145 1.27 4.15 -2.27
C ALA A 145 1.12 3.51 -3.65
N LEU A 146 1.87 2.43 -3.93
CA LEU A 146 1.81 1.76 -5.22
C LEU A 146 0.43 1.18 -5.53
N THR A 147 -0.29 0.67 -4.52
CA THR A 147 -1.68 0.23 -4.70
C THR A 147 -2.58 1.40 -5.10
N ALA A 148 -2.45 2.55 -4.45
CA ALA A 148 -3.21 3.76 -4.78
C ALA A 148 -2.84 4.30 -6.16
N TRP A 149 -1.56 4.31 -6.50
CA TRP A 149 -1.07 4.72 -7.81
C TRP A 149 -1.62 3.80 -8.92
N ASN A 150 -1.53 2.48 -8.74
CA ASN A 150 -2.13 1.54 -9.68
C ASN A 150 -3.63 1.83 -9.83
N ALA A 151 -4.39 1.94 -8.73
CA ALA A 151 -5.83 2.20 -8.78
C ALA A 151 -6.21 3.38 -9.70
N LEU A 152 -5.41 4.45 -9.69
CA LEU A 152 -5.65 5.67 -10.48
C LEU A 152 -4.98 5.69 -11.86
N TYR A 153 -3.81 5.07 -12.02
CA TYR A 153 -2.96 5.22 -13.21
C TYR A 153 -2.62 3.91 -13.94
N GLY A 154 -2.70 2.76 -13.27
CA GLY A 154 -2.27 1.45 -13.80
C GLY A 154 -3.33 0.64 -14.55
N GLY A 155 -4.50 1.21 -14.82
CA GLY A 155 -5.58 0.54 -15.57
C GLY A 155 -5.80 1.13 -16.97
N SER A 156 -6.76 0.56 -17.70
CA SER A 156 -7.20 1.11 -19.00
C SER A 156 -7.81 2.51 -18.89
N LYS A 157 -8.41 2.84 -17.74
CA LYS A 157 -8.81 4.20 -17.35
C LYS A 157 -7.71 4.78 -16.46
N THR A 158 -7.17 5.91 -16.89
CA THR A 158 -6.17 6.70 -16.17
C THR A 158 -6.80 8.00 -15.68
N LEU A 159 -6.46 8.43 -14.47
CA LEU A 159 -6.94 9.68 -13.88
C LEU A 159 -6.60 10.89 -14.76
N LYS A 160 -7.56 11.81 -14.90
CA LYS A 160 -7.39 13.07 -15.62
C LYS A 160 -7.73 14.27 -14.72
N PRO A 161 -7.15 15.46 -14.98
CA PRO A 161 -7.59 16.69 -14.34
C PRO A 161 -9.09 16.91 -14.48
N GLY A 162 -9.74 17.27 -13.38
CA GLY A 162 -11.19 17.42 -13.30
C GLY A 162 -11.98 16.12 -13.15
N ASP A 163 -11.34 14.95 -13.03
CA ASP A 163 -12.01 13.74 -12.56
C ASP A 163 -12.40 13.85 -11.08
N VAL A 164 -13.25 12.93 -10.63
CA VAL A 164 -13.66 12.81 -9.22
C VAL A 164 -13.17 11.48 -8.65
N VAL A 165 -12.43 11.53 -7.55
CA VAL A 165 -11.94 10.34 -6.84
C VAL A 165 -12.64 10.22 -5.50
N LEU A 166 -13.22 9.05 -5.23
CA LEU A 166 -13.76 8.71 -3.92
C LEU A 166 -12.79 7.80 -3.16
N THR A 167 -12.41 8.19 -1.94
CA THR A 167 -11.56 7.41 -1.05
C THR A 167 -12.32 7.02 0.21
N GLN A 168 -12.10 5.80 0.71
CA GLN A 168 -12.78 5.31 1.91
C GLN A 168 -11.83 5.23 3.10
N GLY A 169 -12.18 5.84 4.23
CA GLY A 169 -11.39 5.84 5.45
C GLY A 169 -10.09 6.65 5.38
N SER A 170 -9.27 6.51 6.41
CA SER A 170 -8.02 7.25 6.63
C SER A 170 -6.78 6.34 6.71
N GLY A 171 -6.84 5.17 6.05
CA GLY A 171 -5.70 4.26 5.98
C GLY A 171 -4.69 4.70 4.91
N GLY A 172 -3.50 4.11 4.92
CA GLY A 172 -2.41 4.50 4.02
C GLY A 172 -2.79 4.56 2.53
N VAL A 173 -3.44 3.51 2.01
CA VAL A 173 -3.91 3.47 0.61
C VAL A 173 -4.86 4.63 0.29
N SER A 174 -5.84 4.88 1.17
CA SER A 174 -6.84 5.92 0.95
C SER A 174 -6.24 7.32 1.00
N ILE A 175 -5.27 7.54 1.90
CA ILE A 175 -4.56 8.83 1.99
C ILE A 175 -3.65 9.03 0.77
N PHE A 176 -2.91 8.02 0.33
CA PHE A 176 -2.14 8.13 -0.92
C PHE A 176 -3.04 8.37 -2.13
N ALA A 177 -4.18 7.69 -2.23
CA ALA A 177 -5.14 7.93 -3.30
C ALA A 177 -5.68 9.36 -3.30
N LEU A 178 -5.96 9.92 -2.12
CA LEU A 178 -6.32 11.33 -1.95
C LEU A 178 -5.19 12.22 -2.48
N GLN A 179 -3.96 12.03 -2.00
CA GLN A 179 -2.84 12.90 -2.37
C GLN A 179 -2.54 12.83 -3.87
N PHE A 180 -2.46 11.63 -4.45
CA PHE A 180 -2.25 11.45 -5.89
C PHE A 180 -3.40 12.00 -6.74
N ALA A 181 -4.64 11.91 -6.25
CA ALA A 181 -5.78 12.52 -6.92
C ALA A 181 -5.68 14.06 -6.92
N LYS A 182 -5.25 14.67 -5.80
CA LYS A 182 -5.03 16.12 -5.74
C LYS A 182 -3.89 16.57 -6.64
N LEU A 183 -2.77 15.83 -6.70
CA LEU A 183 -1.71 16.09 -7.67
C LEU A 183 -2.20 16.00 -9.11
N GLY A 184 -3.08 15.04 -9.41
CA GLY A 184 -3.70 14.87 -10.72
C GLY A 184 -4.78 15.92 -11.07
N GLY A 185 -5.03 16.91 -10.21
CA GLY A 185 -6.05 17.94 -10.44
C GLY A 185 -7.49 17.44 -10.31
N ALA A 186 -7.72 16.36 -9.57
CA ALA A 186 -9.04 15.81 -9.33
C ALA A 186 -9.73 16.46 -8.11
N GLN A 187 -11.06 16.38 -8.11
CA GLN A 187 -11.84 16.56 -6.88
C GLN A 187 -11.78 15.27 -6.07
N VAL A 188 -11.56 15.37 -4.75
CA VAL A 188 -11.55 14.23 -3.84
C VAL A 188 -12.73 14.29 -2.88
N ILE A 189 -13.46 13.18 -2.81
CA ILE A 189 -14.52 12.92 -1.85
C ILE A 189 -14.02 11.81 -0.91
N SER A 190 -13.86 12.11 0.38
CA SER A 190 -13.40 11.11 1.35
C SER A 190 -14.52 10.74 2.33
N THR A 191 -14.66 9.44 2.60
CA THR A 191 -15.58 8.95 3.62
C THR A 191 -14.83 8.55 4.90
N THR A 192 -15.42 8.79 6.06
CA THR A 192 -14.86 8.40 7.37
C THR A 192 -15.99 8.26 8.39
N SER A 193 -15.78 7.57 9.51
CA SER A 193 -16.74 7.58 10.64
C SER A 193 -16.39 8.63 11.70
N SER A 194 -15.21 9.25 11.60
CA SER A 194 -14.66 10.14 12.63
C SER A 194 -14.56 11.56 12.12
N VAL A 195 -15.16 12.49 12.86
CA VAL A 195 -15.07 13.93 12.61
C VAL A 195 -13.61 14.40 12.64
N GLU A 196 -12.82 13.96 13.63
CA GLU A 196 -11.41 14.31 13.76
C GLU A 196 -10.59 13.86 12.53
N LYS A 197 -10.76 12.59 12.11
CA LYS A 197 -10.11 12.08 10.89
C LYS A 197 -10.60 12.82 9.64
N GLY A 198 -11.86 13.24 9.62
CA GLY A 198 -12.43 14.08 8.56
C GLY A 198 -11.74 15.43 8.43
N THR A 199 -11.45 16.10 9.54
CA THR A 199 -10.67 17.35 9.55
C THR A 199 -9.28 17.14 8.97
N LYS A 200 -8.55 16.09 9.41
CA LYS A 200 -7.22 15.79 8.89
C LYS A 200 -7.23 15.43 7.39
N LEU A 201 -8.25 14.72 6.91
CA LEU A 201 -8.42 14.44 5.48
C LEU A 201 -8.64 15.73 4.66
N ARG A 202 -9.38 16.70 5.20
CA ARG A 202 -9.58 18.01 4.57
C ARG A 202 -8.27 18.81 4.52
N GLU A 203 -7.47 18.78 5.58
CA GLU A 203 -6.14 19.40 5.61
C GLU A 203 -5.20 18.82 4.56
N LEU A 204 -5.33 17.52 4.27
CA LEU A 204 -4.60 16.85 3.17
C LEU A 204 -5.14 17.18 1.77
N GLY A 205 -6.26 17.90 1.67
CA GLY A 205 -6.82 18.38 0.41
C GLY A 205 -8.10 17.70 -0.05
N ALA A 206 -8.75 16.86 0.76
CA ALA A 206 -10.09 16.38 0.43
C ALA A 206 -11.08 17.55 0.33
N ASP A 207 -11.76 17.66 -0.82
CA ASP A 207 -12.72 18.74 -1.07
C ASP A 207 -14.04 18.50 -0.33
N VAL A 208 -14.42 17.23 -0.19
CA VAL A 208 -15.66 16.79 0.46
C VAL A 208 -15.35 15.69 1.47
N ILE A 209 -15.95 15.81 2.66
CA ILE A 209 -15.94 14.78 3.70
C ILE A 209 -17.37 14.29 3.91
N ILE A 210 -17.57 12.97 3.89
CA ILE A 210 -18.85 12.34 4.21
C ILE A 210 -18.67 11.43 5.43
N ASN A 211 -19.45 11.69 6.49
CA ASN A 211 -19.50 10.80 7.63
C ASN A 211 -20.46 9.63 7.34
N TYR A 212 -19.93 8.45 7.04
CA TYR A 212 -20.76 7.29 6.70
C TYR A 212 -21.50 6.69 7.91
N ALA A 213 -21.13 7.06 9.13
CA ALA A 213 -21.87 6.65 10.34
C ALA A 213 -23.16 7.47 10.52
N GLU A 214 -23.22 8.66 9.93
CA GLU A 214 -24.37 9.58 9.98
C GLU A 214 -25.21 9.51 8.70
N ASP A 215 -24.60 9.11 7.58
CA ASP A 215 -25.25 8.97 6.28
C ASP A 215 -25.20 7.52 5.78
N SER A 216 -26.30 6.78 5.98
CA SER A 216 -26.44 5.40 5.51
C SER A 216 -26.52 5.28 3.98
N GLU A 217 -26.81 6.38 3.27
CA GLU A 217 -26.91 6.50 1.81
C GLU A 217 -25.75 7.34 1.23
N TRP A 218 -24.59 7.30 1.89
CA TRP A 218 -23.42 8.10 1.54
C TRP A 218 -23.00 7.99 0.07
N GLY A 219 -23.27 6.87 -0.60
CA GLY A 219 -22.96 6.70 -2.02
C GLY A 219 -23.76 7.66 -2.90
N GLN A 220 -25.06 7.83 -2.61
CA GLN A 220 -25.88 8.83 -3.31
C GLN A 220 -25.43 10.25 -2.98
N THR A 221 -25.07 10.50 -1.72
CA THR A 221 -24.54 11.80 -1.28
C THR A 221 -23.24 12.12 -2.01
N ALA A 222 -22.29 11.20 -2.09
CA ALA A 222 -21.05 11.36 -2.86
C ALA A 222 -21.34 11.71 -4.33
N LYS A 223 -22.30 11.00 -4.95
CA LYS A 223 -22.72 11.28 -6.32
C LYS A 223 -23.25 12.71 -6.48
N ARG A 224 -24.10 13.17 -5.56
CA ARG A 224 -24.61 14.55 -5.53
C ARG A 224 -23.56 15.58 -5.15
N GLN A 225 -22.49 15.22 -4.45
CA GLN A 225 -21.44 16.15 -4.04
C GLN A 225 -20.28 16.25 -5.04
N SER A 226 -20.20 15.32 -6.00
CA SER A 226 -19.34 15.49 -7.18
C SER A 226 -19.67 16.81 -7.90
N HIS A 227 -18.65 17.53 -8.38
CA HIS A 227 -18.83 18.85 -8.99
C HIS A 227 -19.70 18.80 -10.27
N ARG A 228 -19.69 17.67 -10.99
CA ARG A 228 -20.55 17.40 -12.16
C ARG A 228 -21.88 16.70 -11.81
N LYS A 229 -22.16 16.43 -10.52
CA LYS A 229 -23.35 15.71 -10.04
C LYS A 229 -23.57 14.32 -10.69
N ARG A 230 -22.51 13.71 -11.23
CA ARG A 230 -22.58 12.43 -11.96
C ARG A 230 -21.98 11.24 -11.22
N GLY A 231 -21.21 11.47 -10.16
CA GLY A 231 -20.50 10.42 -9.43
C GLY A 231 -18.99 10.53 -9.52
N ALA A 232 -18.33 9.58 -8.88
CA ALA A 232 -16.87 9.43 -8.91
C ALA A 232 -16.41 8.71 -10.19
N ASP A 233 -15.38 9.23 -10.85
CA ASP A 233 -14.69 8.56 -11.94
C ASP A 233 -13.86 7.38 -11.45
N PHE A 234 -13.31 7.50 -10.24
CA PHE A 234 -12.60 6.44 -9.54
C PHE A 234 -13.13 6.28 -8.13
N VAL A 235 -13.39 5.04 -7.71
CA VAL A 235 -13.67 4.68 -6.33
C VAL A 235 -12.56 3.75 -5.84
N VAL A 236 -11.89 4.13 -4.76
CA VAL A 236 -10.89 3.31 -4.08
C VAL A 236 -11.59 2.54 -2.95
N GLU A 237 -12.05 1.34 -3.27
CA GLU A 237 -12.87 0.48 -2.41
C GLU A 237 -11.96 -0.39 -1.50
N ILE A 238 -11.94 -0.06 -0.21
CA ILE A 238 -11.15 -0.78 0.81
C ILE A 238 -12.01 -1.38 1.94
N ALA A 239 -13.29 -1.01 2.04
CA ALA A 239 -14.14 -1.29 3.19
C ALA A 239 -15.20 -2.38 2.94
N ASN A 240 -15.17 -3.05 1.78
CA ASN A 240 -16.18 -4.03 1.36
C ASN A 240 -17.61 -3.45 1.35
N THR A 241 -17.75 -2.19 0.92
CA THR A 241 -19.01 -1.43 0.87
C THR A 241 -19.55 -1.27 -0.56
N MET A 242 -19.39 -2.34 -1.35
CA MET A 242 -19.58 -2.33 -2.81
C MET A 242 -20.93 -1.76 -3.27
N ALA A 243 -22.00 -2.00 -2.51
CA ALA A 243 -23.33 -1.46 -2.82
C ALA A 243 -23.36 0.08 -2.83
N GLN A 244 -22.71 0.73 -1.86
CA GLN A 244 -22.63 2.19 -1.79
C GLN A 244 -21.63 2.75 -2.82
N SER A 245 -20.50 2.08 -3.05
CA SER A 245 -19.58 2.45 -4.13
C SER A 245 -20.21 2.39 -5.51
N SER A 246 -21.08 1.40 -5.75
CA SER A 246 -21.88 1.28 -6.97
C SER A 246 -22.88 2.43 -7.12
N ARG A 247 -23.40 2.99 -6.01
CA ARG A 247 -24.25 4.19 -6.04
C ARG A 247 -23.44 5.48 -6.25
N ALA A 248 -22.20 5.51 -5.77
CA ALA A 248 -21.32 6.68 -5.84
C ALA A 248 -20.64 6.86 -7.19
N VAL A 249 -20.33 5.76 -7.89
CA VAL A 249 -19.57 5.79 -9.14
C VAL A 249 -20.37 6.43 -10.27
N ALA A 250 -19.67 7.14 -11.15
CA ALA A 250 -20.22 7.65 -12.39
C ALA A 250 -20.38 6.52 -13.42
N ASN A 251 -21.22 6.76 -14.43
CA ASN A 251 -21.18 5.92 -15.63
C ASN A 251 -19.78 6.01 -16.25
N ASP A 252 -19.30 4.87 -16.74
CA ASP A 252 -17.93 4.64 -17.22
C ASP A 252 -16.83 4.91 -16.17
N GLY A 253 -17.20 4.89 -14.88
CA GLY A 253 -16.24 4.98 -13.78
C GLY A 253 -15.54 3.65 -13.49
N CYS A 254 -14.52 3.70 -12.64
CA CYS A 254 -13.76 2.53 -12.19
C CYS A 254 -13.87 2.38 -10.67
N ILE A 255 -14.32 1.21 -10.21
CA ILE A 255 -14.24 0.81 -8.79
C ILE A 255 -13.00 -0.08 -8.65
N ALA A 256 -11.93 0.48 -8.10
CA ALA A 256 -10.70 -0.22 -7.78
C ALA A 256 -10.85 -0.91 -6.41
N THR A 257 -10.99 -2.23 -6.41
CA THR A 257 -11.20 -3.03 -5.20
C THR A 257 -9.87 -3.54 -4.63
N ILE A 258 -9.66 -3.29 -3.34
CA ILE A 258 -8.37 -3.50 -2.68
C ILE A 258 -8.56 -4.38 -1.43
N GLY A 259 -7.83 -5.50 -1.41
CA GLY A 259 -7.84 -6.44 -0.29
C GLY A 259 -9.18 -7.17 -0.09
N ARG A 260 -9.34 -7.76 1.10
CA ARG A 260 -10.55 -8.46 1.56
C ARG A 260 -10.75 -8.16 3.05
N ARG A 261 -11.30 -6.99 3.39
CA ARG A 261 -11.64 -6.64 4.79
C ARG A 261 -13.08 -7.08 5.10
N GLY A 262 -13.30 -8.37 5.30
CA GLY A 262 -14.63 -8.90 5.66
C GLY A 262 -14.87 -10.33 5.24
N GLY A 263 -15.66 -11.05 6.05
CA GLY A 263 -16.12 -12.40 5.77
C GLY A 263 -16.91 -12.45 4.46
N SER A 264 -16.85 -13.60 3.80
CA SER A 264 -17.72 -13.90 2.66
C SER A 264 -19.17 -13.96 3.11
N GLU A 265 -19.84 -12.82 3.17
CA GLU A 265 -21.30 -12.80 3.05
C GLU A 265 -21.64 -12.62 1.57
N GLY A 266 -22.03 -13.76 0.97
CA GLY A 266 -23.08 -13.83 -0.03
C GLY A 266 -22.90 -13.09 -1.36
N GLY A 267 -22.68 -13.88 -2.42
CA GLY A 267 -23.20 -13.53 -3.75
C GLY A 267 -22.14 -13.27 -4.81
N ALA A 268 -21.35 -14.29 -5.17
CA ALA A 268 -20.98 -14.41 -6.58
C ALA A 268 -22.30 -14.60 -7.36
N GLY A 269 -22.78 -13.50 -7.94
CA GLY A 269 -23.99 -13.44 -8.74
C GLY A 269 -25.23 -13.01 -7.96
N THR A 270 -25.66 -11.77 -8.14
CA THR A 270 -27.06 -11.47 -8.47
C THR A 270 -27.16 -10.08 -9.10
N SER A 271 -27.83 -10.06 -10.25
CA SER A 271 -28.15 -8.91 -11.10
C SER A 271 -26.99 -8.27 -11.84
N HIS A 272 -27.11 -8.20 -13.17
CA HIS A 272 -26.34 -7.27 -13.99
C HIS A 272 -26.56 -5.89 -13.37
N SER A 273 -25.58 -5.36 -12.65
CA SER A 273 -25.74 -4.06 -12.00
C SER A 273 -26.09 -3.07 -13.11
N SER A 274 -27.14 -2.27 -12.93
CA SER A 274 -27.48 -1.16 -13.85
C SER A 274 -26.37 -0.10 -13.91
N VAL A 275 -25.31 -0.27 -13.12
CA VAL A 275 -24.13 0.57 -13.05
C VAL A 275 -23.21 0.20 -14.21
N LEU A 276 -23.02 1.16 -15.12
CA LEU A 276 -22.11 1.05 -16.25
C LEU A 276 -20.67 1.37 -15.80
N ALA A 277 -20.11 0.63 -14.85
CA ALA A 277 -18.75 0.87 -14.32
C ALA A 277 -17.86 -0.37 -14.41
N THR A 278 -16.55 -0.14 -14.55
CA THR A 278 -15.54 -1.19 -14.46
C THR A 278 -15.25 -1.51 -13.00
N VAL A 279 -15.34 -2.77 -12.60
CA VAL A 279 -14.82 -3.24 -11.31
C VAL A 279 -13.45 -3.85 -11.54
N ARG A 280 -12.39 -3.22 -11.03
CA ARG A 280 -11.00 -3.66 -11.21
C ARG A 280 -10.42 -4.09 -9.88
N ARG A 281 -10.06 -5.37 -9.77
CA ARG A 281 -9.36 -5.88 -8.58
C ARG A 281 -7.89 -5.51 -8.68
N ILE A 282 -7.35 -4.91 -7.62
CA ILE A 282 -5.97 -4.43 -7.59
C ILE A 282 -5.12 -5.40 -6.77
N LEU A 283 -4.01 -5.83 -7.38
CA LEU A 283 -2.90 -6.50 -6.70
C LEU A 283 -1.70 -5.56 -6.76
N VAL A 284 -1.55 -4.70 -5.74
CA VAL A 284 -0.48 -3.70 -5.63
C VAL A 284 -0.15 -3.06 -6.99
N GLY A 285 1.08 -3.16 -7.51
CA GLY A 285 1.48 -2.67 -8.83
C GLY A 285 2.83 -3.27 -9.24
N SER A 286 3.21 -3.03 -10.50
CA SER A 286 4.49 -3.45 -11.06
C SER A 286 5.63 -2.52 -10.63
N ARG A 287 6.88 -2.96 -10.85
CA ARG A 287 8.06 -2.10 -10.73
C ARG A 287 7.95 -0.85 -11.59
N GLU A 288 7.56 -0.99 -12.86
CA GLU A 288 7.35 0.13 -13.79
C GLU A 288 6.40 1.18 -13.20
N LEU A 289 5.26 0.75 -12.64
CA LEU A 289 4.33 1.67 -11.97
C LEU A 289 4.93 2.32 -10.72
N GLN A 290 5.82 1.63 -10.01
CA GLN A 290 6.51 2.17 -8.83
C GLN A 290 7.56 3.21 -9.23
N GLU A 291 8.28 2.99 -10.33
CA GLU A 291 9.23 3.95 -10.89
C GLU A 291 8.50 5.22 -11.37
N ASP A 292 7.38 5.08 -12.08
CA ASP A 292 6.52 6.21 -12.49
C ASP A 292 5.97 6.98 -11.29
N MET A 293 5.50 6.26 -10.26
CA MET A 293 5.02 6.86 -9.01
C MET A 293 6.13 7.63 -8.30
N ASN A 294 7.33 7.06 -8.21
CA ASN A 294 8.47 7.70 -7.55
C ASN A 294 8.87 8.99 -8.26
N ALA A 295 8.89 8.99 -9.59
CA ALA A 295 9.14 10.19 -10.39
C ALA A 295 8.08 11.28 -10.14
N ALA A 296 6.80 10.90 -10.06
CA ALA A 296 5.72 11.81 -9.74
C ALA A 296 5.82 12.38 -8.32
N ILE A 297 6.24 11.57 -7.34
CA ILE A 297 6.49 12.02 -5.96
C ILE A 297 7.61 13.06 -5.93
N ASP A 298 8.73 12.79 -6.60
CA ASP A 298 9.90 13.69 -6.57
C ASP A 298 9.60 15.04 -7.21
N VAL A 299 8.96 15.07 -8.38
CA VAL A 299 8.68 16.36 -9.06
C VAL A 299 7.64 17.21 -8.33
N ASN A 300 6.76 16.59 -7.54
CA ASN A 300 5.73 17.29 -6.77
C ASN A 300 6.10 17.48 -5.30
N HIS A 301 7.26 16.99 -4.86
CA HIS A 301 7.68 16.98 -3.46
C HIS A 301 6.61 16.43 -2.50
N LEU A 302 5.87 15.40 -2.94
CA LEU A 302 4.79 14.83 -2.14
C LEU A 302 5.37 14.18 -0.89
N LYS A 303 4.83 14.54 0.28
CA LYS A 303 5.19 13.91 1.56
C LYS A 303 4.15 12.87 1.99
N PRO A 304 4.55 11.61 2.22
CA PRO A 304 3.68 10.60 2.80
C PRO A 304 3.12 11.03 4.17
N GLN A 305 1.85 10.73 4.42
CA GLN A 305 1.28 10.87 5.77
C GLN A 305 1.72 9.69 6.63
N ILE A 306 2.72 9.93 7.49
CA ILE A 306 3.12 9.02 8.56
C ILE A 306 2.30 9.36 9.82
N ASP A 307 1.95 8.35 10.60
CA ASP A 307 1.31 8.54 11.90
C ASP A 307 2.25 9.28 12.86
N GLY A 308 1.71 10.05 13.82
CA GLY A 308 2.52 10.78 14.78
C GLY A 308 3.41 9.89 15.67
N ARG A 309 3.14 8.59 15.74
CA ARG A 309 3.95 7.61 16.46
C ARG A 309 4.75 6.72 15.50
N SER A 310 6.08 6.75 15.66
CA SER A 310 7.01 5.76 15.11
C SER A 310 7.44 4.75 16.18
N PHE A 311 7.95 3.62 15.73
CA PHE A 311 8.48 2.55 16.58
C PHE A 311 9.92 2.23 16.19
N LYS A 312 10.70 1.66 17.10
CA LYS A 312 12.04 1.13 16.78
C LYS A 312 11.96 -0.33 16.34
N PHE A 313 12.99 -0.82 15.67
CA PHE A 313 13.07 -2.20 15.16
C PHE A 313 12.78 -3.27 16.23
N TYR A 314 13.24 -3.06 17.46
CA TYR A 314 13.01 -3.98 18.57
C TYR A 314 11.61 -3.86 19.19
N GLU A 315 10.85 -2.81 18.86
CA GLU A 315 9.47 -2.55 19.30
C GLU A 315 8.43 -3.06 18.27
N LEU A 316 8.80 -4.05 17.45
CA LEU A 316 7.93 -4.51 16.36
C LEU A 316 6.60 -5.07 16.87
N LYS A 317 6.60 -5.74 18.03
CA LYS A 317 5.37 -6.29 18.63
C LYS A 317 4.41 -5.17 19.03
N GLU A 318 4.93 -4.13 19.66
CA GLU A 318 4.19 -2.93 20.06
C GLU A 318 3.64 -2.19 18.84
N ALA A 319 4.41 -2.12 17.76
CA ALA A 319 3.98 -1.54 16.49
C ALA A 319 2.79 -2.31 15.89
N TYR A 320 2.83 -3.64 15.90
CA TYR A 320 1.74 -4.51 15.46
C TYR A 320 0.48 -4.30 16.31
N ASP A 321 0.62 -4.33 17.64
CA ASP A 321 -0.51 -4.14 18.56
C ASP A 321 -1.14 -2.76 18.42
N TYR A 322 -0.32 -1.72 18.24
CA TYR A 322 -0.79 -0.36 17.96
C TYR A 322 -1.53 -0.29 16.62
N PHE A 323 -0.95 -0.87 15.56
CA PHE A 323 -1.55 -0.87 14.22
C PHE A 323 -2.90 -1.58 14.21
N GLN A 324 -3.00 -2.73 14.89
CA GLN A 324 -4.23 -3.54 14.96
C GLN A 324 -5.41 -2.82 15.65
N LYS A 325 -5.14 -1.88 16.57
CA LYS A 325 -6.19 -1.06 17.20
C LYS A 325 -6.89 -0.10 16.23
N GLY A 326 -6.29 0.21 15.08
CA GLY A 326 -6.90 1.03 14.03
C GLY A 326 -7.07 2.53 14.36
N SER A 327 -6.47 3.00 15.46
CA SER A 327 -6.52 4.41 15.88
C SER A 327 -5.59 5.33 15.07
N HIS A 328 -4.62 4.76 14.35
CA HIS A 328 -3.63 5.49 13.56
C HIS A 328 -4.27 6.32 12.43
N PHE A 329 -3.54 7.35 11.99
CA PHE A 329 -3.83 8.17 10.84
C PHE A 329 -2.63 8.17 9.89
N GLY A 330 -2.79 7.57 8.71
CA GLY A 330 -1.66 7.36 7.79
C GLY A 330 -0.94 6.04 8.01
N LYS A 331 0.37 6.03 7.75
CA LYS A 331 1.23 4.83 7.81
C LYS A 331 1.99 4.78 9.14
N VAL A 332 2.01 3.61 9.77
CA VAL A 332 2.85 3.35 10.95
C VAL A 332 4.19 2.83 10.48
N VAL A 333 5.27 3.45 10.95
CA VAL A 333 6.64 3.17 10.52
C VAL A 333 7.48 2.60 11.65
N VAL A 334 8.46 1.79 11.27
CA VAL A 334 9.45 1.18 12.15
C VAL A 334 10.82 1.64 11.68
N ASP A 335 11.54 2.30 12.57
CA ASP A 335 12.87 2.85 12.37
C ASP A 335 13.94 1.84 12.84
N PHE A 336 14.92 1.57 11.99
CA PHE A 336 15.94 0.55 12.23
C PHE A 336 17.24 1.17 12.76
N ASP A 337 17.35 2.50 12.76
CA ASP A 337 18.52 3.24 13.23
C ASP A 337 18.46 3.58 14.74
#